data_AF-A0A6D2L1T5-F1
#
_entry.id   AF-A0A6D2L1T5-F1
#
_cell.length_a   1.000
_cell.length_b   1.000
_cell.length_c   1.000
_cell.angle_alpha   90.00
_cell.angle_beta   90.00
_cell.angle_gamma   90.00
#
_symmetry.space_group_name_H-M   'P 1'
#
loop_
_entity.id
_entity.type
_entity.pdbx_description
1 polymer ?
#
loop_
_entity_poly.entity_id
_entity_poly.type
_entity_poly.pdbx_seq_one_letter_code
_entity_poly.pdbx_strand_id
1 'polypeptide(L)'
;MWEPGMTKPDMELGTNWDDDVVMEDKIYMRNWKNSFVFGPKESKWELDHVLNSRRWVGACVVDNVLYYFDVNRNQLRAYDPKHRRWTVVNGLEKLLLKTTGSCWSKTVRYGGKMVLFFYKLRSMGIWCAEIALETRQGGEISGKRFQGAVV
;
A
#
# COMPACT_ATOMS: atom_id res chain seq x y z
N MET A 1 20.24 2.55 27.42
CA MET A 1 20.77 3.87 27.05
C MET A 1 20.20 4.16 25.67
N TRP A 2 19.20 5.03 25.56
CA TRP A 2 18.69 5.48 24.26
C TRP A 2 19.62 6.58 23.77
N GLU A 3 20.30 6.37 22.64
CA GLU A 3 21.23 7.37 22.11
C GLU A 3 20.48 8.52 21.43
N PRO A 4 20.82 9.79 21.73
CA PRO A 4 20.24 10.96 21.09
C PRO A 4 20.93 11.19 19.74
N GLY A 5 20.66 10.30 18.77
CA GLY A 5 21.20 10.37 17.41
C GLY A 5 20.13 10.54 16.34
N MET A 6 18.87 10.79 16.71
CA MET A 6 17.84 11.13 15.73
C MET A 6 18.04 12.57 15.27
N THR A 7 18.81 12.75 14.19
CA THR A 7 18.67 13.94 13.35
C THR A 7 17.28 13.86 12.73
N LYS A 8 16.25 14.25 13.51
CA LYS A 8 14.92 14.46 12.98
C LYS A 8 15.11 15.49 11.86
N PRO A 9 14.77 15.17 10.60
CA PRO A 9 14.60 16.24 9.64
C PRO A 9 13.64 17.27 10.26
N ASP A 10 13.77 18.54 9.88
CA ASP A 10 12.90 19.68 10.25
C ASP A 10 11.47 19.51 9.68
N MET A 11 10.95 18.30 9.80
CA MET A 11 9.65 17.85 9.39
C MET A 11 8.73 18.08 10.57
N GLU A 12 7.61 18.73 10.29
CA GLU A 12 6.43 18.72 11.14
C GLU A 12 5.95 17.26 11.31
N LEU A 13 6.64 16.47 12.11
CA LEU A 13 6.27 15.12 12.56
C LEU A 13 5.17 15.24 13.61
N GLY A 14 4.17 16.10 13.34
CA GLY A 14 2.94 16.12 14.13
C GLY A 14 2.34 14.71 14.17
N THR A 15 1.44 14.48 15.11
CA THR A 15 0.77 13.18 15.39
C THR A 15 -0.10 12.64 14.24
N ASN A 16 0.06 13.13 13.02
CA ASN A 16 -0.82 12.91 11.87
C ASN A 16 -0.17 11.96 10.84
N TRP A 17 0.18 10.75 11.27
CA TRP A 17 0.55 9.66 10.37
C TRP A 17 -0.72 9.04 9.78
N ASP A 18 -0.75 8.91 8.46
CA ASP A 18 -1.88 8.33 7.72
C ASP A 18 -1.72 6.80 7.60
N ASP A 19 -0.48 6.32 7.39
CA ASP A 19 -0.20 4.90 7.19
C ASP A 19 1.30 4.57 7.37
N ASP A 20 1.60 3.31 7.67
CA ASP A 20 2.96 2.80 7.76
C ASP A 20 3.06 1.32 7.37
N VAL A 21 4.19 0.95 6.76
CA VAL A 21 4.49 -0.44 6.43
C VAL A 21 5.97 -0.74 6.59
N VAL A 22 6.31 -2.02 6.78
CA VAL A 22 7.70 -2.48 6.85
C VAL A 22 8.06 -3.25 5.59
N MET A 23 9.13 -2.84 4.91
CA MET A 23 9.71 -3.54 3.75
C MET A 23 11.24 -3.54 3.88
N GLU A 24 11.88 -4.68 3.62
CA GLU A 24 13.36 -4.81 3.64
C GLU A 24 14.03 -4.15 4.86
N ASP A 25 13.58 -4.48 6.08
CA ASP A 25 14.05 -3.93 7.36
C ASP A 25 13.91 -2.40 7.55
N LYS A 26 13.17 -1.72 6.67
CA LYS A 26 12.91 -0.28 6.74
C LYS A 26 11.42 0.00 6.99
N ILE A 27 11.16 1.09 7.70
CA ILE A 27 9.80 1.56 7.98
C ILE A 27 9.45 2.65 6.99
N TYR A 28 8.44 2.40 6.17
CA TYR A 28 7.90 3.34 5.20
C TYR A 28 6.67 3.97 5.82
N MET A 29 6.64 5.30 5.89
CA MET A 29 5.58 6.04 6.57
C MET A 29 4.99 7.09 5.63
N ARG A 30 3.70 7.35 5.79
CA ARG A 30 2.96 8.40 5.12
C ARG A 30 2.35 9.32 6.17
N ASN A 31 2.54 10.62 6.00
CA ASN A 31 1.66 11.61 6.61
C ASN A 31 0.83 12.29 5.51
N TRP A 32 -0.03 13.22 5.92
CA TRP A 32 -0.93 13.90 4.99
C TRP A 32 -0.21 14.61 3.81
N LYS A 33 1.04 15.04 3.99
CA LYS A 33 1.86 15.78 3.01
C LYS A 33 2.84 14.87 2.24
N ASN A 34 3.53 13.98 2.94
CA ASN A 34 4.79 13.40 2.53
C ASN A 34 4.87 11.89 2.83
N SER A 35 5.73 11.19 2.09
CA SER A 35 6.13 9.82 2.39
C SER A 35 7.62 9.76 2.75
N PHE A 36 7.97 8.97 3.76
CA PHE A 36 9.32 8.84 4.29
C PHE A 36 9.73 7.39 4.43
N VAL A 37 11.04 7.18 4.43
CA VAL A 37 11.66 5.90 4.73
C VAL A 37 12.58 6.10 5.92
N PHE A 38 12.37 5.32 6.97
CA PHE A 38 13.23 5.26 8.14
C PHE A 38 14.00 3.94 8.13
N GLY A 39 15.32 4.04 8.17
CA GLY A 39 16.23 2.92 8.38
C GLY A 39 16.61 2.84 9.86
N PRO A 40 16.06 1.90 10.64
CA PRO A 40 16.30 1.85 12.08
C PRO A 40 17.77 1.55 12.43
N LYS A 41 18.44 0.72 11.62
CA LYS A 41 19.86 0.36 11.82
C LYS A 41 20.77 1.57 11.66
N GLU A 42 20.50 2.42 10.67
CA GLU A 42 21.27 3.63 10.39
C GLU A 42 20.75 4.86 11.15
N SER A 43 19.62 4.72 11.89
CA SER A 43 18.87 5.82 12.49
C SER A 43 18.62 6.99 11.53
N LYS A 44 18.41 6.67 10.25
CA LYS A 44 18.34 7.65 9.15
C LYS A 44 16.93 7.78 8.60
N TRP A 45 16.53 9.01 8.34
CA TRP A 45 15.29 9.36 7.65
C TRP A 45 15.57 9.84 6.22
N GLU A 46 14.75 9.42 5.27
CA GLU A 46 14.80 9.87 3.88
C GLU A 46 13.41 10.25 3.37
N LEU A 47 13.29 11.40 2.71
CA LEU A 47 12.10 11.73 1.92
C LEU A 47 12.14 10.93 0.62
N ASP A 48 11.09 10.18 0.32
CA ASP A 48 10.98 9.43 -0.92
C ASP A 48 9.94 10.09 -1.84
N HIS A 49 10.41 10.92 -2.76
CA HIS A 49 9.56 11.65 -3.69
C HIS A 49 8.72 10.74 -4.61
N VAL A 50 9.23 9.56 -4.96
CA VAL A 50 8.49 8.64 -5.84
C VAL A 50 7.40 7.94 -5.06
N LEU A 51 7.71 7.44 -3.86
CA LEU A 51 6.70 6.96 -2.92
C LEU A 51 5.66 8.05 -2.60
N ASN A 52 6.10 9.31 -2.47
CA ASN A 52 5.25 10.47 -2.21
C ASN A 52 4.35 10.88 -3.37
N SER A 53 4.65 10.43 -4.61
CA SER A 53 3.83 10.74 -5.80
C SER A 53 2.41 10.13 -5.77
N ARG A 54 2.14 9.28 -4.77
CA ARG A 54 0.87 8.62 -4.53
C ARG A 54 0.43 8.82 -3.08
N ARG A 55 -0.86 9.06 -2.88
CA ARG A 55 -1.50 9.16 -1.56
C ARG A 55 -1.93 7.77 -1.10
N TRP A 56 -0.94 6.91 -0.85
CA TRP A 56 -1.19 5.54 -0.40
C TRP A 56 -1.67 5.54 1.05
N VAL A 57 -2.78 4.84 1.30
CA VAL A 57 -3.42 4.65 2.61
C VAL A 57 -4.15 3.30 2.59
N GLY A 58 -4.19 2.60 3.72
CA GLY A 58 -4.72 1.25 3.83
C GLY A 58 -3.86 0.24 3.09
N ALA A 59 -2.55 0.45 3.06
CA ALA A 59 -1.61 -0.38 2.34
C ALA A 59 -1.27 -1.67 3.08
N CYS A 60 -0.75 -2.66 2.35
CA CYS A 60 -0.14 -3.85 2.92
C CYS A 60 1.13 -4.20 2.14
N VAL A 61 1.93 -5.11 2.70
CA VAL A 61 3.15 -5.60 2.05
C VAL A 61 3.01 -7.08 1.74
N VAL A 62 3.32 -7.45 0.51
CA VAL A 62 3.46 -8.84 0.06
C VAL A 62 4.80 -8.94 -0.64
N ASP A 63 5.66 -9.87 -0.19
CA ASP A 63 6.99 -10.12 -0.76
C ASP A 63 7.85 -8.85 -0.96
N ASN A 64 7.88 -7.99 0.06
CA ASN A 64 8.57 -6.68 0.08
C ASN A 64 8.09 -5.67 -0.97
N VAL A 65 6.87 -5.85 -1.50
CA VAL A 65 6.20 -4.88 -2.37
C VAL A 65 5.01 -4.31 -1.62
N LEU A 66 4.89 -2.99 -1.58
CA LEU A 66 3.75 -2.29 -0.97
C LEU A 66 2.61 -2.23 -1.98
N TYR A 67 1.43 -2.70 -1.57
CA TYR A 67 0.21 -2.61 -2.33
C TYR A 67 -0.77 -1.67 -1.66
N TYR A 68 -1.44 -0.82 -2.44
CA TYR A 68 -2.60 -0.06 -1.96
C TYR A 68 -3.63 0.10 -3.08
N PHE A 69 -4.88 0.32 -2.68
CA PHE A 69 -5.96 0.55 -3.63
C PHE A 69 -6.24 2.05 -3.79
N ASP A 70 -6.05 2.56 -5.00
CA ASP A 70 -6.34 3.93 -5.41
C ASP A 70 -7.82 4.02 -5.76
N VAL A 71 -8.67 4.33 -4.78
CA VAL A 71 -10.13 4.46 -4.94
C VAL A 71 -10.52 5.49 -6.01
N ASN A 72 -9.73 6.56 -6.17
CA ASN A 72 -10.02 7.64 -7.12
C ASN A 72 -9.77 7.19 -8.58
N ARG A 73 -8.73 6.37 -8.79
CA ARG A 73 -8.43 5.81 -10.12
C ARG A 73 -9.03 4.42 -10.31
N ASN A 74 -9.62 3.84 -9.28
CA ASN A 74 -10.12 2.47 -9.25
C ASN A 74 -9.04 1.46 -9.67
N GLN A 75 -7.83 1.61 -9.14
CA GLN A 75 -6.63 0.84 -9.52
C GLN A 75 -5.95 0.26 -8.28
N LEU A 76 -5.58 -1.02 -8.33
CA LEU A 76 -4.61 -1.58 -7.39
C LEU A 76 -3.21 -1.22 -7.85
N ARG A 77 -2.41 -0.62 -6.97
CA ARG A 77 -1.03 -0.20 -7.27
C ARG A 77 -0.03 -0.93 -6.42
N ALA A 78 1.15 -1.14 -6.97
CA ALA A 78 2.28 -1.77 -6.32
C ALA A 78 3.49 -0.83 -6.35
N TYR A 79 4.16 -0.65 -5.21
CA TYR A 79 5.43 0.06 -5.10
C TYR A 79 6.55 -0.93 -4.90
N ASP A 80 7.47 -0.93 -5.86
CA ASP A 80 8.72 -1.68 -5.75
C ASP A 80 9.78 -0.78 -5.11
N PRO A 81 10.23 -1.07 -3.88
CA PRO A 81 11.23 -0.25 -3.19
C PRO A 81 12.62 -0.35 -3.83
N LYS A 82 12.95 -1.46 -4.52
CA LYS A 82 14.26 -1.66 -5.18
C LYS A 82 14.40 -0.75 -6.38
N HIS A 83 13.35 -0.67 -7.19
CA HIS A 83 13.32 0.17 -8.40
C HIS A 83 12.73 1.56 -8.14
N ARG A 84 12.29 1.85 -6.91
CA ARG A 84 11.58 3.07 -6.50
C ARG A 84 10.51 3.46 -7.52
N ARG A 85 9.57 2.55 -7.80
CA ARG A 85 8.60 2.73 -8.88
C ARG A 85 7.22 2.22 -8.51
N TRP A 86 6.21 2.99 -8.89
CA TRP A 86 4.81 2.57 -8.87
C TRP A 86 4.42 1.85 -10.17
N THR A 87 3.71 0.74 -10.04
CA THR A 87 3.08 0.02 -11.15
C THR A 87 1.60 -0.21 -10.85
N VAL A 88 0.80 -0.44 -11.90
CA VAL A 88 -0.60 -0.86 -11.77
C VAL A 88 -0.63 -2.37 -11.87
N VAL A 89 -1.42 -3.02 -11.01
CA VAL A 89 -1.63 -4.46 -11.08
C VAL A 89 -2.68 -4.76 -12.14
N ASN A 90 -2.28 -5.49 -13.19
CA ASN A 90 -3.13 -5.81 -14.33
C ASN A 90 -4.03 -7.04 -14.06
N GLY A 91 -5.09 -7.25 -14.84
CA GLY A 91 -5.93 -8.46 -14.78
C GLY A 91 -7.04 -8.43 -13.73
N LEU A 92 -7.24 -7.27 -13.09
CA LEU A 92 -8.26 -7.06 -12.05
C LEU A 92 -9.45 -6.22 -12.54
N GLU A 93 -9.53 -5.88 -13.82
CA GLU A 93 -10.49 -4.89 -14.37
C GLU A 93 -11.93 -5.24 -13.98
N LYS A 94 -12.33 -6.51 -14.17
CA LYS A 94 -13.67 -6.99 -13.79
C LYS A 94 -13.94 -6.97 -12.28
N LEU A 95 -12.91 -7.18 -11.46
CA LEU A 95 -13.03 -7.12 -10.01
C LEU A 95 -13.21 -5.66 -9.56
N LEU A 96 -12.40 -4.76 -10.11
CA LEU A 96 -12.39 -3.34 -9.73
C LEU A 96 -13.65 -2.61 -10.21
N LEU A 97 -14.34 -3.07 -11.25
CA LEU A 97 -15.69 -2.56 -11.55
C LEU A 97 -16.67 -2.75 -10.38
N LYS A 98 -16.45 -3.74 -9.51
CA LYS A 98 -17.29 -3.95 -8.32
C LYS A 98 -16.94 -3.01 -7.17
N THR A 99 -15.79 -2.35 -7.20
CA THR A 99 -15.33 -1.40 -6.18
C THR A 99 -15.73 0.05 -6.51
N THR A 100 -16.34 0.30 -7.68
CA THR A 100 -16.77 1.64 -8.09
C THR A 100 -17.73 2.26 -7.07
N GLY A 101 -17.46 3.52 -6.70
CA GLY A 101 -18.24 4.26 -5.71
C GLY A 101 -17.88 3.95 -4.25
N SER A 102 -16.78 3.22 -4.00
CA SER A 102 -16.26 3.01 -2.64
C SER A 102 -15.57 4.28 -2.15
N CYS A 103 -15.89 4.71 -0.92
CA CYS A 103 -15.23 5.86 -0.28
C CYS A 103 -14.03 5.45 0.58
N TRP A 104 -13.87 4.16 0.86
CA TRP A 104 -12.82 3.63 1.71
C TRP A 104 -12.40 2.23 1.25
N SER A 105 -11.12 1.92 1.42
CA SER A 105 -10.55 0.61 1.14
C SER A 105 -9.36 0.31 2.04
N LYS A 106 -9.10 -0.99 2.26
CA LYS A 106 -7.92 -1.49 2.95
C LYS A 106 -7.42 -2.77 2.30
N THR A 107 -6.14 -2.82 2.00
CA THR A 107 -5.45 -4.05 1.59
C THR A 107 -4.84 -4.71 2.82
N VAL A 108 -4.86 -6.03 2.86
CA VAL A 108 -4.20 -6.82 3.92
C VAL A 108 -3.55 -8.06 3.34
N ARG A 109 -2.52 -8.57 4.01
CA ARG A 109 -1.92 -9.87 3.73
C ARG A 109 -2.55 -10.94 4.62
N TYR A 110 -3.08 -12.00 4.02
CA TYR A 110 -3.67 -13.14 4.73
C TYR A 110 -3.36 -14.45 4.00
N GLY A 111 -2.82 -15.45 4.71
CA GLY A 111 -2.56 -16.77 4.14
C GLY A 111 -1.63 -16.78 2.91
N GLY A 112 -0.66 -15.86 2.86
CA GLY A 112 0.23 -15.69 1.70
C GLY A 112 -0.41 -15.00 0.49
N LYS A 113 -1.68 -14.59 0.60
CA LYS A 113 -2.43 -13.87 -0.43
C LYS A 113 -2.76 -12.45 0.03
N MET A 114 -3.24 -11.64 -0.90
CA MET A 114 -3.72 -10.30 -0.60
C MET A 114 -5.25 -10.29 -0.57
N VAL A 115 -5.84 -9.60 0.39
CA VAL A 115 -7.29 -9.35 0.45
C VAL A 115 -7.54 -7.86 0.38
N LEU A 116 -8.43 -7.44 -0.50
CA LEU A 116 -8.89 -6.06 -0.63
C LEU A 116 -10.26 -5.93 0.04
N PHE A 117 -10.34 -5.14 1.11
CA PHE A 117 -11.59 -4.66 1.71
C PHE A 117 -11.99 -3.32 1.12
N PHE A 118 -13.28 -3.10 0.91
CA PHE A 118 -13.82 -1.84 0.44
C PHE A 118 -15.25 -1.62 0.92
N TYR A 119 -15.59 -0.37 1.24
CA TYR A 119 -16.91 -0.02 1.73
C TYR A 119 -17.80 0.51 0.61
N LYS A 120 -19.00 -0.06 0.45
CA LYS A 120 -20.00 0.41 -0.50
C LYS A 120 -21.08 1.20 0.21
N LEU A 121 -21.16 2.50 -0.10
CA LEU A 121 -22.20 3.39 0.44
C LEU A 121 -23.62 2.89 0.11
N ARG A 122 -23.87 2.46 -1.14
CA ARG A 122 -25.22 2.03 -1.56
C ARG A 122 -25.74 0.78 -0.86
N SER A 123 -24.85 -0.12 -0.45
CA SER A 123 -25.24 -1.33 0.30
C SER A 123 -24.97 -1.20 1.80
N MET A 124 -24.45 -0.06 2.25
CA MET A 124 -23.98 0.19 3.62
C MET A 124 -23.18 -0.98 4.22
N GLY A 125 -22.25 -1.54 3.45
CA GLY A 125 -21.55 -2.77 3.83
C GLY A 125 -20.09 -2.79 3.43
N ILE A 126 -19.29 -3.54 4.19
CA ILE A 126 -17.90 -3.85 3.86
C ILE A 126 -17.90 -5.10 2.99
N TRP A 127 -17.21 -5.01 1.85
CA TRP A 127 -17.01 -6.12 0.93
C TRP A 127 -15.54 -6.48 0.91
N CYS A 128 -15.22 -7.71 0.54
CA CYS A 128 -13.85 -8.16 0.36
C CYS A 128 -13.65 -8.92 -0.95
N ALA A 129 -12.41 -8.98 -1.39
CA ALA A 129 -11.98 -9.82 -2.49
C ALA A 129 -10.56 -10.34 -2.25
N GLU A 130 -10.40 -11.65 -2.34
CA GLU A 130 -9.10 -12.29 -2.33
C GLU A 130 -8.43 -12.21 -3.71
N ILE A 131 -7.17 -11.80 -3.72
CA ILE A 131 -6.35 -11.54 -4.89
C ILE A 131 -5.07 -12.38 -4.78
N ALA A 132 -4.92 -13.29 -5.74
CA ALA A 132 -3.63 -13.92 -6.04
C ALA A 132 -2.77 -12.90 -6.80
N LEU A 133 -1.53 -12.72 -6.36
CA LEU A 133 -0.54 -11.91 -7.05
C LEU A 133 0.45 -12.85 -7.75
N GLU A 134 0.74 -12.56 -9.01
CA GLU A 134 1.73 -13.27 -9.82
C GLU A 134 2.65 -12.24 -10.47
N THR A 135 3.96 -12.38 -10.24
CA THR A 135 4.99 -11.57 -10.90
C THR A 135 5.50 -12.30 -12.14
N ARG A 136 5.42 -11.64 -13.30
CA ARG A 136 5.86 -12.18 -14.59
C ARG A 136 7.30 -11.76 -14.90
N GLN A 137 7.90 -12.39 -15.91
CA GLN A 137 9.20 -11.96 -16.45
C GLN A 137 9.13 -10.48 -16.84
N GLY A 138 10.15 -9.70 -16.44
CA GLY A 138 10.19 -8.25 -16.64
C GLY A 138 9.59 -7.42 -15.50
N GLY A 139 9.11 -8.05 -14.41
CA GLY A 139 8.62 -7.35 -13.22
C GLY A 139 7.19 -6.82 -13.35
N GLU A 140 6.44 -7.26 -14.36
CA GLU A 140 5.00 -6.98 -14.46
C GLU A 140 4.26 -7.78 -13.38
N ILE A 141 3.40 -7.10 -12.61
CA ILE A 141 2.58 -7.72 -11.57
C ILE A 141 1.16 -7.86 -12.09
N SER A 142 0.65 -9.09 -12.08
CA SER A 142 -0.73 -9.39 -12.45
C SER A 142 -1.50 -9.95 -11.25
N GLY A 143 -2.77 -9.59 -11.17
CA GLY A 143 -3.68 -10.07 -10.14
C GLY A 143 -4.74 -10.98 -10.73
N LYS A 144 -5.12 -12.02 -9.98
CA LYS A 144 -6.28 -12.86 -10.29
C LYS A 144 -7.16 -12.98 -9.06
N ARG A 145 -8.47 -12.85 -9.24
CA ARG A 145 -9.43 -13.06 -8.16
C ARG A 145 -9.58 -14.57 -7.90
N PHE A 146 -9.57 -14.98 -6.63
CA PHE A 146 -10.06 -16.31 -6.26
C PHE A 146 -11.59 -16.30 -6.15
N GLN A 147 -12.26 -17.29 -6.74
CA GLN A 147 -13.68 -17.55 -6.48
C GLN A 147 -13.83 -18.08 -5.05
N GLY A 148 -14.04 -17.19 -4.09
CA GLY A 148 -14.30 -17.53 -2.69
C GLY A 148 -14.83 -16.32 -1.94
N ALA A 149 -16.01 -16.49 -1.33
CA ALA A 149 -16.76 -15.65 -0.39
C ALA A 149 -16.71 -14.11 -0.53
N VAL A 150 -17.87 -13.56 -0.85
CA VAL A 150 -18.34 -12.31 -0.23
C VAL A 150 -18.75 -12.70 1.18
N VAL A 151 -18.14 -12.11 2.22
CA VAL A 151 -18.77 -12.10 3.55
C VAL A 151 -19.87 -11.05 3.54
#